data_AF-A0A960AXU1-F1
#
_entry.id   AF-A0A960AXU1-F1
#
_cell.length_a   1.000
_cell.length_b   1.000
_cell.length_c   1.000
_cell.angle_alpha   90.00
_cell.angle_beta   90.00
_cell.angle_gamma   90.00
#
_symmetry.space_group_name_H-M   'P 1'
#
loop_
_entity.id
_entity.type
_entity.pdbx_description
1 polymer ?
#
loop_
_entity_poly.entity_id
_entity_poly.type
_entity_poly.pdbx_seq_one_letter_code
_entity_poly.pdbx_strand_id
1 'polypeptide(L)'
;LDVYTESIVTGDWPVLPVPPRPADLDALASAQRSLVAGFLQTRGGQLSSIPKDAASRGRAFPTPRTWDYAAQLLAIAMDAGAGDEVQRLLVYGAVGAPVGHEFLTWRSSLDLPDPEDLLADPLGDALKGLRPDRVYVALQGVLAAYTSDPTPDRWTAAMGVCVGAAKHSSLDTAVPVVRALLRPGRRPAGAELPAGLTVFVPALQLAGLL
;
A
#
# COMPACT_ATOMS: atom_id res chain seq x y z
N LEU A 1 22.11 -27.76 -3.69
CA LEU A 1 22.61 -28.68 -4.73
C LEU A 1 22.41 -30.12 -4.25
N ASP A 2 22.92 -30.43 -3.07
CA ASP A 2 22.86 -31.76 -2.44
C ASP A 2 21.43 -32.32 -2.35
N VAL A 3 20.47 -31.55 -1.83
CA VAL A 3 19.04 -31.94 -1.78
C VAL A 3 18.50 -32.28 -3.17
N TYR A 4 18.87 -31.51 -4.19
CA TYR A 4 18.39 -31.73 -5.56
C TYR A 4 19.04 -32.98 -6.18
N THR A 5 20.34 -33.16 -5.99
CA THR A 5 21.09 -34.33 -6.51
C THR A 5 20.69 -35.62 -5.81
N GLU A 6 20.30 -35.57 -4.54
CA GLU A 6 19.74 -36.70 -3.81
C GLU A 6 18.33 -37.02 -4.32
N SER A 7 17.44 -36.02 -4.37
CA SER A 7 16.02 -36.20 -4.76
C SER A 7 15.87 -36.75 -6.19
N ILE A 8 16.75 -36.39 -7.13
CA ILE A 8 16.67 -36.90 -8.51
C ILE A 8 17.08 -38.37 -8.63
N VAL A 9 17.98 -38.85 -7.75
CA VAL A 9 18.44 -40.24 -7.73
C VAL A 9 17.46 -41.12 -6.97
N THR A 10 16.95 -40.62 -5.85
CA THR A 10 16.03 -41.35 -4.95
C THR A 10 14.59 -41.32 -5.43
N GLY A 11 14.18 -40.28 -6.17
CA GLY A 11 12.78 -39.99 -6.46
C GLY A 11 12.03 -39.33 -5.29
N ASP A 12 12.68 -39.16 -4.14
CA ASP A 12 12.10 -38.62 -2.92
C ASP A 12 12.31 -37.11 -2.87
N TRP A 13 11.31 -36.37 -3.38
CA TRP A 13 11.35 -34.92 -3.38
C TRP A 13 10.79 -34.33 -2.09
N PRO A 14 11.44 -33.31 -1.51
CA PRO A 14 10.87 -32.60 -0.38
C PRO A 14 9.54 -31.95 -0.78
N VAL A 15 8.53 -32.09 0.07
CA VAL A 15 7.27 -31.36 -0.08
C VAL A 15 7.52 -29.91 0.28
N LEU A 16 7.30 -29.01 -0.66
CA LEU A 16 7.29 -27.57 -0.39
C LEU A 16 5.90 -27.18 0.10
N PRO A 17 5.69 -26.95 1.41
CA PRO A 17 4.38 -26.57 1.91
C PRO A 17 4.00 -25.20 1.35
N VAL A 18 2.87 -25.14 0.66
CA VAL A 18 2.26 -23.85 0.29
C VAL A 18 1.44 -23.40 1.49
N PRO A 19 1.70 -22.21 2.06
CA PRO A 19 0.91 -21.73 3.18
C PRO A 19 -0.56 -21.60 2.77
N PRO A 20 -1.51 -21.86 3.68
CA PRO A 20 -2.92 -21.66 3.40
C PRO A 20 -3.18 -20.19 3.09
N ARG A 21 -4.21 -19.92 2.29
CA ARG A 21 -4.68 -18.56 2.06
C ARG A 21 -5.22 -17.99 3.38
N PRO A 22 -4.73 -16.84 3.86
CA PRO A 22 -5.26 -16.20 5.07
C PRO A 22 -6.73 -15.83 4.87
N ALA A 23 -7.55 -15.98 5.92
CA ALA A 23 -8.98 -15.66 5.87
C ALA A 23 -9.23 -14.16 5.65
N ASP A 24 -8.32 -13.33 6.14
CA ASP A 24 -8.32 -11.86 6.11
C ASP A 24 -7.37 -11.29 5.02
N LEU A 25 -7.03 -12.09 4.00
CA LEU A 25 -6.09 -11.69 2.95
C LEU A 25 -6.41 -10.34 2.32
N ASP A 26 -7.69 -9.99 2.15
CA ASP A 26 -8.06 -8.72 1.52
C ASP A 26 -7.63 -7.51 2.37
N ALA A 27 -7.70 -7.62 3.71
CA ALA A 27 -7.22 -6.59 4.62
C ALA A 27 -5.68 -6.53 4.61
N LEU A 28 -5.01 -7.67 4.73
CA LEU A 28 -3.54 -7.77 4.70
C LEU A 28 -2.97 -7.22 3.38
N ALA A 29 -3.57 -7.59 2.25
CA ALA A 29 -3.17 -7.11 0.93
C ALA A 29 -3.47 -5.62 0.74
N SER A 30 -4.52 -5.08 1.38
CA SER A 30 -4.80 -3.64 1.33
C SER A 30 -3.70 -2.82 2.00
N ALA A 31 -3.15 -3.27 3.12
CA ALA A 31 -1.98 -2.63 3.75
C ALA A 31 -0.76 -2.62 2.80
N GLN A 32 -0.49 -3.74 2.11
CA GLN A 32 0.62 -3.80 1.14
C GLN A 32 0.37 -2.95 -0.10
N ARG A 33 -0.89 -2.84 -0.57
CA ARG A 33 -1.27 -1.93 -1.67
C ARG A 33 -1.05 -0.47 -1.32
N SER A 34 -1.27 -0.05 -0.08
CA SER A 34 -0.97 1.31 0.39
C SER A 34 0.52 1.65 0.28
N LEU A 35 1.40 0.70 0.61
CA LEU A 35 2.84 0.83 0.42
C LEU A 35 3.21 0.95 -1.07
N VAL A 36 2.65 0.07 -1.92
CA VAL A 36 2.86 0.13 -3.37
C VAL A 36 2.38 1.47 -3.95
N ALA A 37 1.20 1.95 -3.54
CA ALA A 37 0.65 3.23 -3.99
C ALA A 37 1.59 4.39 -3.64
N GLY A 38 2.12 4.45 -2.42
CA GLY A 38 3.03 5.53 -2.04
C GLY A 38 4.40 5.45 -2.71
N PHE A 39 4.90 4.25 -2.98
CA PHE A 39 6.09 4.08 -3.79
C PHE A 39 5.88 4.68 -5.19
N LEU A 40 4.77 4.31 -5.83
CA LEU A 40 4.44 4.74 -7.18
C LEU A 40 4.10 6.22 -7.26
N GLN A 41 3.59 6.83 -6.20
CA GLN A 41 3.37 8.28 -6.14
C GLN A 41 4.70 9.03 -6.27
N THR A 42 5.77 8.54 -5.64
CA THR A 42 7.12 9.14 -5.76
C THR A 42 7.84 8.77 -7.05
N ARG A 43 7.52 7.61 -7.63
CA ARG A 43 8.23 7.00 -8.76
C ARG A 43 7.27 6.57 -9.87
N GLY A 44 6.44 7.50 -10.34
CA GLY A 44 5.35 7.20 -11.30
C GLY A 44 5.81 6.46 -12.56
N GLY A 45 7.06 6.68 -13.02
CA GLY A 45 7.66 5.97 -14.14
C GLY A 45 7.83 4.45 -13.95
N GLN A 46 7.67 3.96 -12.72
CA GLN A 46 7.75 2.53 -12.37
C GLN A 46 6.39 1.85 -12.26
N LEU A 47 5.29 2.55 -12.52
CA LEU A 47 3.95 1.92 -12.61
C LEU A 47 3.90 0.91 -13.76
N SER A 48 4.48 1.28 -14.89
CA SER A 48 4.55 0.45 -16.09
C SER A 48 5.87 0.71 -16.81
N SER A 49 6.74 -0.29 -16.82
CA SER A 49 8.05 -0.22 -17.49
C SER A 49 8.26 -1.50 -18.27
N ILE A 50 7.69 -1.53 -19.48
CA ILE A 50 7.71 -2.69 -20.36
C ILE A 50 9.05 -2.73 -21.10
N PRO A 51 9.83 -3.82 -21.00
CA PRO A 51 11.09 -3.95 -21.73
C PRO A 51 10.91 -3.90 -23.25
N LYS A 52 11.88 -3.28 -23.93
CA LYS A 52 11.85 -3.10 -25.40
C LYS A 52 12.34 -4.33 -26.16
N ASP A 53 13.21 -5.14 -25.58
CA ASP A 53 13.72 -6.37 -26.18
C ASP A 53 12.83 -7.59 -25.86
N ALA A 54 12.81 -8.55 -26.78
CA ALA A 54 11.95 -9.73 -26.67
C ALA A 54 12.33 -10.65 -25.49
N ALA A 55 13.61 -10.78 -25.20
CA ALA A 55 14.09 -11.66 -24.13
C ALA A 55 13.63 -11.17 -22.74
N SER A 56 13.71 -9.86 -22.49
CA SER A 56 13.30 -9.26 -21.22
C SER A 56 11.78 -9.18 -21.08
N ARG A 57 11.01 -9.12 -22.18
CA ARG A 57 9.53 -9.22 -22.13
C ARG A 57 9.04 -10.59 -21.66
N GLY A 58 9.85 -11.64 -21.76
CA GLY A 58 9.55 -12.95 -21.20
C GLY A 58 9.81 -13.06 -19.70
N ARG A 59 10.32 -12.01 -19.05
CA ARG A 59 10.65 -11.97 -17.62
C ARG A 59 9.67 -11.10 -16.84
N ALA A 60 9.87 -11.00 -15.54
CA ALA A 60 9.11 -10.10 -14.66
C ALA A 60 9.43 -8.62 -14.94
N PHE A 61 8.40 -7.79 -14.98
CA PHE A 61 8.50 -6.32 -15.14
C PHE A 61 7.26 -5.64 -14.54
N PRO A 62 7.34 -4.35 -14.18
CA PRO A 62 6.23 -3.69 -13.51
C PRO A 62 5.11 -3.34 -14.49
N THR A 63 3.90 -3.62 -14.04
CA THR A 63 2.60 -3.25 -14.60
C THR A 63 1.62 -3.07 -13.43
N PRO A 64 0.48 -2.38 -13.59
CA PRO A 64 -0.51 -2.30 -12.51
C PRO A 64 -0.92 -3.66 -11.94
N ARG A 65 -1.02 -4.68 -12.81
CA ARG A 65 -1.36 -6.06 -12.44
C ARG A 65 -0.25 -6.74 -11.64
N THR A 66 1.02 -6.61 -12.05
CA THR A 66 2.12 -7.25 -11.32
C THR A 66 2.45 -6.54 -10.01
N TRP A 67 2.14 -5.26 -9.89
CA TRP A 67 2.15 -4.55 -8.61
C TRP A 67 1.10 -5.08 -7.63
N ASP A 68 -0.12 -5.36 -8.11
CA ASP A 68 -1.15 -6.00 -7.27
C ASP A 68 -0.72 -7.41 -6.83
N TYR A 69 -0.07 -8.18 -7.72
CA TYR A 69 0.51 -9.48 -7.34
C TYR A 69 1.58 -9.34 -6.26
N ALA A 70 2.49 -8.37 -6.38
CA ALA A 70 3.51 -8.13 -5.37
C ALA A 70 2.88 -7.83 -4.00
N ALA A 71 1.83 -7.01 -3.95
CA ALA A 71 1.12 -6.70 -2.70
C ALA A 71 0.45 -7.94 -2.08
N GLN A 72 -0.24 -8.75 -2.88
CA GLN A 72 -0.87 -10.00 -2.41
C GLN A 72 0.16 -11.02 -1.92
N LEU A 73 1.26 -11.21 -2.66
CA LEU A 73 2.32 -12.15 -2.31
C LEU A 73 3.04 -11.72 -1.03
N LEU A 74 3.28 -10.41 -0.84
CA LEU A 74 3.84 -9.90 0.41
C LEU A 74 2.91 -10.15 1.59
N ALA A 75 1.61 -9.91 1.43
CA ALA A 75 0.62 -10.16 2.49
C ALA A 75 0.62 -11.63 2.92
N ILE A 76 0.57 -12.57 1.97
CA ILE A 76 0.62 -14.02 2.25
C ILE A 76 1.95 -14.40 2.89
N ALA A 77 3.07 -13.89 2.38
CA ALA A 77 4.40 -14.22 2.91
C ALA A 77 4.56 -13.73 4.36
N MET A 78 4.10 -12.52 4.66
CA MET A 78 4.17 -11.97 6.02
C MET A 78 3.27 -12.73 7.00
N ASP A 79 2.04 -13.06 6.60
CA ASP A 79 1.12 -13.88 7.41
C ASP A 79 1.69 -15.27 7.70
N ALA A 80 2.32 -15.89 6.70
CA ALA A 80 2.99 -17.19 6.83
C ALA A 80 4.31 -17.13 7.63
N GLY A 81 4.72 -15.95 8.14
CA GLY A 81 5.98 -15.77 8.86
C GLY A 81 7.22 -15.94 7.98
N ALA A 82 7.10 -15.78 6.66
CA ALA A 82 8.21 -15.95 5.73
C ALA A 82 9.22 -14.79 5.87
N GLY A 83 10.50 -15.15 5.95
CA GLY A 83 11.59 -14.20 6.09
C GLY A 83 11.80 -13.29 4.88
N ASP A 84 12.62 -12.25 5.07
CA ASP A 84 12.86 -11.18 4.09
C ASP A 84 13.31 -11.68 2.71
N GLU A 85 14.07 -12.79 2.66
CA GLU A 85 14.54 -13.32 1.39
C GLU A 85 13.40 -13.92 0.54
N VAL A 86 12.42 -14.56 1.18
CA VAL A 86 11.21 -15.05 0.49
C VAL A 86 10.42 -13.86 -0.05
N GLN A 87 10.19 -12.83 0.78
CA GLN A 87 9.52 -11.61 0.38
C GLN A 87 10.24 -10.93 -0.81
N ARG A 88 11.57 -10.87 -0.78
CA ARG A 88 12.40 -10.34 -1.87
C ARG A 88 12.20 -11.09 -3.17
N LEU A 89 12.27 -12.42 -3.14
CA LEU A 89 12.07 -13.26 -4.32
C LEU A 89 10.68 -13.09 -4.92
N LEU A 90 9.64 -13.01 -4.09
CA LEU A 90 8.27 -12.81 -4.54
C LEU A 90 8.08 -11.45 -5.24
N VAL A 91 8.59 -10.38 -4.65
CA VAL A 91 8.52 -9.04 -5.25
C VAL A 91 9.32 -9.00 -6.55
N TYR A 92 10.55 -9.56 -6.57
CA TYR A 92 11.39 -9.57 -7.76
C TYR A 92 10.76 -10.40 -8.89
N GLY A 93 10.13 -11.52 -8.56
CA GLY A 93 9.39 -12.35 -9.49
C GLY A 93 8.13 -11.69 -10.04
N ALA A 94 7.54 -10.74 -9.31
CA ALA A 94 6.37 -9.99 -9.77
C ALA A 94 6.75 -8.81 -10.65
N VAL A 95 7.62 -7.91 -10.16
CA VAL A 95 7.89 -6.60 -10.81
C VAL A 95 9.28 -6.47 -11.42
N GLY A 96 10.12 -7.50 -11.31
CA GLY A 96 11.51 -7.49 -11.78
C GLY A 96 12.48 -7.00 -10.70
N ALA A 97 13.68 -7.58 -10.67
CA ALA A 97 14.66 -7.35 -9.60
C ALA A 97 15.07 -5.87 -9.38
N PRO A 98 15.34 -5.05 -10.42
CA PRO A 98 15.75 -3.66 -10.20
C PRO A 98 14.67 -2.84 -9.49
N VAL A 99 13.43 -2.94 -9.96
CA VAL A 99 12.28 -2.20 -9.41
C VAL A 99 11.90 -2.75 -8.03
N GLY A 100 11.91 -4.08 -7.88
CA GLY A 100 11.64 -4.73 -6.61
C GLY A 100 12.65 -4.36 -5.53
N HIS A 101 13.94 -4.24 -5.89
CA HIS A 101 14.99 -3.82 -4.96
C HIS A 101 14.72 -2.42 -4.43
N GLU A 102 14.44 -1.49 -5.34
CA GLU A 102 14.16 -0.10 -4.98
C GLU A 102 12.91 0.03 -4.11
N PHE A 103 11.85 -0.74 -4.40
CA PHE A 103 10.65 -0.79 -3.59
C PHE A 103 10.91 -1.27 -2.17
N LEU A 104 11.64 -2.38 -1.99
CA LEU A 104 11.90 -2.94 -0.66
C LEU A 104 12.84 -2.06 0.17
N THR A 105 13.83 -1.45 -0.47
CA THR A 105 14.71 -0.46 0.17
C THR A 105 13.92 0.78 0.60
N TRP A 106 13.04 1.29 -0.26
CA TRP A 106 12.16 2.39 0.12
C TRP A 106 11.22 1.99 1.27
N ARG A 107 10.55 0.83 1.19
CA ARG A 107 9.62 0.32 2.21
C ARG A 107 10.28 0.26 3.59
N SER A 108 11.47 -0.31 3.67
CA SER A 108 12.21 -0.43 4.95
C SER A 108 12.66 0.91 5.53
N SER A 109 12.76 1.96 4.71
CA SER A 109 13.18 3.30 5.14
C SER A 109 12.05 4.21 5.62
N LEU A 110 10.79 3.77 5.55
CA LEU A 110 9.65 4.68 5.71
C LEU A 110 9.34 5.09 7.14
N ASP A 111 9.60 4.24 8.14
CA ASP A 111 9.33 4.53 9.56
C ASP A 111 7.95 5.19 9.76
N LEU A 112 6.89 4.47 9.36
CA LEU A 112 5.53 5.01 9.31
C LEU A 112 4.80 4.83 10.63
N PRO A 113 4.00 5.83 11.05
CA PRO A 113 3.04 5.63 12.13
C PRO A 113 1.97 4.59 11.76
N ASP A 114 1.47 3.86 12.76
CA ASP A 114 0.39 2.89 12.59
C ASP A 114 -0.91 3.60 12.18
N PRO A 115 -1.63 3.12 11.13
CA PRO A 115 -2.93 3.66 10.76
C PRO A 115 -3.97 3.68 11.88
N GLU A 116 -3.96 2.71 12.80
CA GLU A 116 -4.90 2.67 13.93
C GLU A 116 -4.56 3.75 14.97
N ASP A 117 -3.26 4.00 15.22
CA ASP A 117 -2.83 5.11 16.07
C ASP A 117 -3.24 6.47 15.47
N LEU A 118 -3.14 6.62 14.14
CA LEU A 118 -3.60 7.82 13.45
C LEU A 118 -5.12 8.00 13.49
N LEU A 119 -5.89 6.90 13.42
CA LEU A 119 -7.34 6.97 13.57
C LEU A 119 -7.76 7.31 15.01
N ALA A 120 -6.97 6.93 16.00
CA ALA A 120 -7.16 7.30 17.40
C ALA A 120 -6.75 8.76 17.70
N ASP A 121 -5.79 9.33 16.96
CA ASP A 121 -5.39 10.74 17.00
C ASP A 121 -5.69 11.47 15.66
N PRO A 122 -6.96 11.84 15.42
CA PRO A 122 -7.39 12.34 14.12
C PRO A 122 -6.87 13.76 13.80
N LEU A 123 -6.12 14.40 14.70
CA LEU A 123 -5.49 15.70 14.41
C LEU A 123 -4.21 15.58 13.60
N GLY A 124 -3.68 14.35 13.44
CA GLY A 124 -2.52 14.07 12.59
C GLY A 124 -1.21 14.59 13.18
N ASP A 125 -1.11 14.69 14.50
CA ASP A 125 0.09 15.19 15.17
C ASP A 125 1.29 14.27 14.92
N ALA A 126 1.07 12.96 14.86
CA ALA A 126 2.09 11.97 14.47
C ALA A 126 2.62 12.15 13.04
N LEU A 127 1.97 12.95 12.19
CA LEU A 127 2.43 13.25 10.83
C LEU A 127 3.31 14.51 10.74
N LYS A 128 3.42 15.28 11.84
CA LYS A 128 4.20 16.53 11.86
C LYS A 128 5.69 16.26 11.57
N GLY A 129 6.25 17.02 10.62
CA GLY A 129 7.67 16.94 10.26
C GLY A 129 8.06 15.72 9.42
N LEU A 130 7.12 14.81 9.12
CA LEU A 130 7.37 13.72 8.19
C LEU A 130 7.55 14.25 6.76
N ARG A 131 8.39 13.56 5.97
CA ARG A 131 8.53 13.83 4.55
C ARG A 131 7.21 13.61 3.80
N PRO A 132 6.92 14.36 2.71
CA PRO A 132 5.65 14.25 1.99
C PRO A 132 5.30 12.84 1.51
N ASP A 133 6.29 12.03 1.12
CA ASP A 133 6.07 10.65 0.70
C ASP A 133 5.66 9.73 1.87
N ARG A 134 6.21 9.95 3.06
CA ARG A 134 5.80 9.21 4.27
C ARG A 134 4.38 9.59 4.68
N VAL A 135 4.06 10.89 4.65
CA VAL A 135 2.71 11.38 4.93
C VAL A 135 1.71 10.77 3.94
N TYR A 136 2.05 10.70 2.65
CA TYR A 136 1.19 10.07 1.65
C TYR A 136 0.88 8.61 2.00
N VAL A 137 1.92 7.82 2.30
CA VAL A 137 1.75 6.40 2.62
C VAL A 137 0.94 6.21 3.90
N ALA A 138 1.21 7.01 4.93
CA ALA A 138 0.45 6.97 6.18
C ALA A 138 -1.05 7.23 5.93
N LEU A 139 -1.39 8.23 5.11
CA LEU A 139 -2.78 8.50 4.73
C LEU A 139 -3.41 7.37 3.89
N GLN A 140 -2.65 6.71 3.01
CA GLN A 140 -3.14 5.51 2.31
C GLN A 140 -3.37 4.35 3.28
N GLY A 141 -2.54 4.22 4.32
CA GLY A 141 -2.75 3.28 5.43
C GLY A 141 -4.06 3.54 6.16
N VAL A 142 -4.33 4.80 6.53
CA VAL A 142 -5.59 5.23 7.15
C VAL A 142 -6.79 4.91 6.26
N LEU A 143 -6.70 5.15 4.95
CA LEU A 143 -7.77 4.80 4.00
C LEU A 143 -8.04 3.29 3.95
N ALA A 144 -6.98 2.47 3.99
CA ALA A 144 -7.09 1.01 4.00
C ALA A 144 -7.75 0.52 5.30
N ALA A 145 -7.30 1.02 6.45
CA ALA A 145 -7.83 0.71 7.77
C ALA A 145 -9.32 1.11 7.92
N TYR A 146 -9.71 2.27 7.37
CA TYR A 146 -11.12 2.64 7.28
C TYR A 146 -11.90 1.71 6.34
N THR A 147 -11.33 1.36 5.18
CA THR A 147 -12.03 0.52 4.19
C THR A 147 -12.31 -0.89 4.71
N SER A 148 -11.46 -1.43 5.59
CA SER A 148 -11.67 -2.75 6.21
C SER A 148 -12.74 -2.74 7.30
N ASP A 149 -12.94 -1.61 8.00
CA ASP A 149 -13.95 -1.45 9.05
C ASP A 149 -14.64 -0.07 8.93
N PRO A 150 -15.66 0.06 8.05
CA PRO A 150 -16.24 1.35 7.72
C PRO A 150 -17.34 1.78 8.71
N THR A 151 -16.95 2.52 9.74
CA THR A 151 -17.90 3.14 10.70
C THR A 151 -17.98 4.67 10.52
N PRO A 152 -19.07 5.32 10.97
CA PRO A 152 -19.19 6.78 10.93
C PRO A 152 -18.01 7.49 11.61
N ASP A 153 -17.63 7.04 12.81
CA ASP A 153 -16.54 7.64 13.60
C ASP A 153 -15.19 7.47 12.90
N ARG A 154 -14.91 6.29 12.34
CA ARG A 154 -13.66 6.02 11.59
C ARG A 154 -13.58 6.85 10.31
N TRP A 155 -14.70 7.07 9.63
CA TRP A 155 -14.73 7.96 8.47
C TRP A 155 -14.41 9.41 8.87
N THR A 156 -15.03 9.91 9.93
CA THR A 156 -14.79 11.27 10.45
C THR A 156 -13.34 11.43 10.91
N ALA A 157 -12.80 10.43 11.61
CA ALA A 157 -11.39 10.39 12.02
C ALA A 157 -10.44 10.40 10.82
N ALA A 158 -10.65 9.54 9.82
CA ALA A 158 -9.83 9.48 8.61
C ALA A 158 -9.81 10.83 7.84
N MET A 159 -10.96 11.49 7.74
CA MET A 159 -11.06 12.83 7.16
C MET A 159 -10.35 13.87 8.04
N GLY A 160 -10.42 13.75 9.37
CA GLY A 160 -9.66 14.55 10.33
C GLY A 160 -8.16 14.45 10.10
N VAL A 161 -7.63 13.23 10.00
CA VAL A 161 -6.19 12.99 9.75
C VAL A 161 -5.77 13.67 8.45
N CYS A 162 -6.60 13.60 7.40
CA CYS A 162 -6.33 14.29 6.14
C CYS A 162 -6.26 15.83 6.31
N VAL A 163 -7.18 16.41 7.09
CA VAL A 163 -7.16 17.85 7.42
C VAL A 163 -5.89 18.21 8.21
N GLY A 164 -5.51 17.41 9.20
CA GLY A 164 -4.26 17.57 9.96
C GLY A 164 -3.03 17.52 9.05
N ALA A 165 -2.96 16.51 8.19
CA ALA A 165 -1.87 16.34 7.24
C ALA A 165 -1.76 17.51 6.25
N ALA A 166 -2.89 18.06 5.77
CA ALA A 166 -2.90 19.22 4.91
C ALA A 166 -2.35 20.49 5.60
N LYS A 167 -2.53 20.62 6.92
CA LYS A 167 -1.96 21.72 7.72
C LYS A 167 -0.46 21.56 7.95
N HIS A 168 0.02 20.32 8.12
CA HIS A 168 1.39 20.04 8.55
C HIS A 168 2.37 19.66 7.43
N SER A 169 1.88 19.24 6.26
CA SER A 169 2.70 18.83 5.12
C SER A 169 2.30 19.58 3.85
N SER A 170 1.31 19.07 3.11
CA SER A 170 0.80 19.70 1.89
C SER A 170 -0.59 19.20 1.58
N LEU A 171 -1.38 20.05 0.90
CA LEU A 171 -2.71 19.67 0.45
C LEU A 171 -2.65 18.50 -0.54
N ASP A 172 -1.67 18.52 -1.46
CA ASP A 172 -1.51 17.54 -2.53
C ASP A 172 -1.34 16.10 -2.02
N THR A 173 -0.70 15.94 -0.85
CA THR A 173 -0.53 14.63 -0.24
C THR A 173 -1.84 14.03 0.27
N ALA A 174 -2.77 14.87 0.74
CA ALA A 174 -4.03 14.43 1.32
C ALA A 174 -5.19 14.34 0.32
N VAL A 175 -5.14 15.11 -0.78
CA VAL A 175 -6.21 15.15 -1.80
C VAL A 175 -6.59 13.77 -2.34
N PRO A 176 -5.65 12.85 -2.68
CA PRO A 176 -6.03 11.54 -3.19
C PRO A 176 -6.88 10.71 -2.22
N VAL A 177 -6.58 10.78 -0.92
CA VAL A 177 -7.34 10.06 0.13
C VAL A 177 -8.69 10.72 0.37
N VAL A 178 -8.73 12.05 0.47
CA VAL A 178 -10.00 12.79 0.62
C VAL A 178 -10.95 12.50 -0.55
N ARG A 179 -10.42 12.48 -1.78
CA ARG A 179 -11.21 12.10 -2.97
C ARG A 179 -11.74 10.68 -2.88
N ALA A 180 -10.97 9.75 -2.34
CA ALA A 180 -11.40 8.35 -2.17
C ALA A 180 -12.50 8.22 -1.11
N LEU A 181 -12.36 8.91 0.03
CA LEU A 181 -13.32 8.92 1.14
C LEU A 181 -14.66 9.59 0.77
N LEU A 182 -14.64 10.53 -0.19
CA LEU A 182 -15.81 11.25 -0.69
C LEU A 182 -16.51 10.57 -1.88
N ARG A 183 -16.01 9.42 -2.38
CA ARG A 183 -16.70 8.71 -3.46
C ARG A 183 -18.13 8.31 -3.03
N PRO A 184 -19.09 8.27 -3.97
CA PRO A 184 -20.45 7.84 -3.65
C PRO A 184 -20.47 6.49 -2.92
N GLY A 185 -21.24 6.42 -1.82
CA GLY A 185 -21.35 5.23 -0.98
C GLY A 185 -20.19 4.99 -0.01
N ARG A 186 -19.16 5.85 0.03
CA ARG A 186 -18.03 5.73 0.96
C ARG A 186 -18.17 6.51 2.26
N ARG A 187 -19.12 7.45 2.37
CA ARG A 187 -19.44 8.13 3.63
C ARG A 187 -20.62 7.43 4.31
N PRO A 188 -20.45 6.83 5.51
CA PRO A 188 -21.54 6.22 6.25
C PRO A 188 -22.59 7.25 6.70
N ALA A 189 -23.84 6.82 6.84
CA ALA A 189 -24.89 7.66 7.42
C ALA A 189 -24.53 8.04 8.86
N GLY A 190 -24.73 9.30 9.22
CA GLY A 190 -24.37 9.83 10.55
C GLY A 190 -22.91 10.26 10.71
N ALA A 191 -22.05 10.05 9.71
CA ALA A 191 -20.66 10.52 9.79
C ALA A 191 -20.59 12.05 9.76
N GLU A 192 -19.97 12.66 10.76
CA GLU A 192 -19.82 14.11 10.87
C GLU A 192 -18.72 14.64 9.94
N LEU A 193 -18.89 15.85 9.41
CA LEU A 193 -17.85 16.51 8.61
C LEU A 193 -16.85 17.16 9.56
N PRO A 194 -15.54 16.80 9.49
CA PRO A 194 -14.56 17.41 10.37
C PRO A 194 -14.37 18.89 10.06
N ALA A 195 -14.08 19.66 11.11
CA ALA A 195 -13.74 21.07 10.98
C ALA A 195 -12.52 21.27 10.08
N GLY A 196 -12.56 22.26 9.19
CA GLY A 196 -11.45 22.57 8.29
C GLY A 196 -11.46 21.81 6.96
N LEU A 197 -12.46 20.97 6.69
CA LEU A 197 -12.64 20.30 5.39
C LEU A 197 -12.70 21.26 4.19
N THR A 198 -13.11 22.51 4.42
CA THR A 198 -13.21 23.56 3.40
C THR A 198 -11.88 23.81 2.67
N VAL A 199 -10.73 23.48 3.28
CA VAL A 199 -9.42 23.57 2.64
C VAL A 199 -9.31 22.73 1.36
N PHE A 200 -10.08 21.65 1.26
CA PHE A 200 -10.06 20.75 0.09
C PHE A 200 -11.03 21.16 -1.02
N VAL A 201 -11.92 22.13 -0.80
CA VAL A 201 -12.98 22.52 -1.77
C VAL A 201 -12.41 22.84 -3.15
N PRO A 202 -11.34 23.65 -3.31
CA PRO A 202 -10.80 23.95 -4.64
C PRO A 202 -10.28 22.69 -5.37
N ALA A 203 -9.60 21.80 -4.65
CA ALA A 203 -9.07 20.55 -5.22
C ALA A 203 -10.18 19.56 -5.61
N LEU A 204 -11.29 19.55 -4.86
CA LEU A 204 -12.46 18.70 -5.15
C LEU A 204 -13.27 19.22 -6.34
N GLN A 205 -13.40 20.55 -6.49
CA GLN A 205 -14.01 21.17 -7.67
C GLN A 205 -13.20 20.87 -8.94
N LEU A 206 -11.86 21.02 -8.89
CA LEU A 206 -10.98 20.66 -10.00
C LEU A 206 -11.08 19.17 -10.38
N ALA A 207 -11.40 18.32 -9.41
CA ALA A 207 -11.58 16.88 -9.61
C ALA A 207 -13.01 16.47 -10.06
N GLY A 208 -13.95 17.41 -10.18
CA GLY A 208 -15.35 17.17 -10.57
C GLY A 208 -16.15 16.38 -9.52
N LEU A 209 -15.81 16.51 -8.23
CA LEU A 209 -16.44 15.79 -7.12
C LEU A 209 -17.40 16.65 -6.28
N LEU A 210 -17.55 17.92 -6.64
CA LEU A 210 -18.50 18.91 -6.13
C LEU A 210 -19.11 19.64 -7.34
#